data_AF-A0A6L7A9E3-F1
#
_entry.id   AF-A0A6L7A9E3-F1
#
_cell.length_a   1.000
_cell.length_b   1.000
_cell.length_c   1.000
_cell.angle_alpha   90.00
_cell.angle_beta   90.00
_cell.angle_gamma   90.00
#
_symmetry.space_group_name_H-M   'P 1'
#
loop_
_entity.id
_entity.type
_entity.pdbx_description
1 polymer ?
#
loop_
_entity_poly.entity_id
_entity_poly.type
_entity_poly.pdbx_seq_one_letter_code
_entity_poly.pdbx_strand_id
1 'polypeptide(L)'
;MTEIFSILSLIAAIAFIVLLVIYVIDKIRKRQGSIRLRTVMIAFVIALAFLSALVVTMIAQSKRDAHDQDPKAYQSKITYNQVARNPEQFDDKKLKFTGRVLQVINVEDDEIEVPIAVDNNEDHVMLVEIDRHLLKNASILEDDLITVSGIGDGTKSYNAPNRGHVTVPYMEAKIVNNRGDANDIYEE
;
A
#
# COMPACT_ATOMS: atom_id res chain seq x y z
N MET A 1 4.59 2.94 -10.76
CA MET A 1 5.74 3.82 -11.15
C MET A 1 7.08 3.12 -10.93
N THR A 2 7.36 2.57 -9.76
CA THR A 2 8.62 1.89 -9.42
C THR A 2 8.91 0.66 -10.29
N GLU A 3 7.89 -0.11 -10.64
CA GLU A 3 8.01 -1.30 -11.52
C GLU A 3 8.55 -0.96 -12.92
N ILE A 4 8.10 0.15 -13.51
CA ILE A 4 8.55 0.61 -14.84
C ILE A 4 10.05 0.96 -14.80
N PHE A 5 10.50 1.63 -13.73
CA PHE A 5 11.93 1.98 -13.55
C PHE A 5 12.80 0.73 -13.31
N SER A 6 12.29 -0.25 -12.57
CA SER A 6 12.98 -1.53 -12.36
C SER A 6 13.21 -2.28 -13.68
N ILE A 7 12.18 -2.37 -14.53
CA ILE A 7 12.27 -3.03 -15.84
C ILE A 7 13.27 -2.29 -16.75
N LEU A 8 13.20 -0.95 -16.80
CA LEU A 8 14.10 -0.15 -17.64
C LEU A 8 15.56 -0.26 -17.18
N SER A 9 15.80 -0.24 -15.87
CA SER A 9 17.14 -0.46 -15.29
C SER A 9 17.69 -1.85 -15.61
N LEU A 10 16.84 -2.88 -15.57
CA LEU A 10 17.22 -4.25 -15.91
C LEU A 10 17.63 -4.36 -17.38
N ILE A 11 16.84 -3.79 -18.30
CA ILE A 11 17.15 -3.78 -19.75
C ILE A 11 18.47 -3.07 -20.01
N ALA A 12 18.69 -1.89 -19.41
CA ALA A 12 19.93 -1.14 -19.57
C ALA A 12 21.16 -1.91 -19.04
N ALA A 13 21.02 -2.60 -17.90
CA ALA A 13 22.08 -3.43 -17.34
C ALA A 13 22.41 -4.64 -18.24
N ILE A 14 21.40 -5.34 -18.75
CA ILE A 14 21.59 -6.47 -19.67
C ILE A 14 22.26 -6.01 -20.97
N ALA A 15 21.79 -4.91 -21.56
CA ALA A 15 22.39 -4.35 -22.77
C ALA A 15 23.87 -3.98 -22.55
N PHE A 16 24.20 -3.38 -21.41
CA PHE A 16 25.58 -3.09 -21.04
C PHE A 16 26.43 -4.37 -20.91
N ILE A 17 25.94 -5.39 -20.22
CA ILE A 17 26.67 -6.67 -20.03
C ILE A 17 26.91 -7.35 -21.38
N VAL A 18 25.90 -7.39 -22.26
CA VAL A 18 26.04 -7.99 -23.61
C VAL A 18 27.11 -7.25 -24.42
N LEU A 19 27.09 -5.91 -24.44
CA LEU A 19 28.10 -5.11 -25.14
C LEU A 19 29.50 -5.31 -24.55
N LEU A 20 29.60 -5.39 -23.22
CA LEU A 20 30.86 -5.66 -22.52
C LEU A 20 31.43 -7.03 -22.90
N VAL A 21 30.60 -8.08 -22.90
CA VAL A 21 31.01 -9.44 -23.26
C VAL A 21 31.50 -9.51 -24.70
N ILE A 22 30.76 -8.92 -25.65
CA ILE A 22 31.18 -8.89 -27.07
C ILE A 22 32.51 -8.15 -27.20
N TYR A 23 32.67 -6.99 -26.55
CA TYR A 23 33.93 -6.24 -26.55
C TYR A 23 35.10 -7.06 -26.01
N VAL A 24 34.92 -7.78 -24.89
CA VAL A 24 35.95 -8.63 -24.28
C VAL A 24 36.31 -9.79 -25.21
N ILE A 25 35.33 -10.47 -25.81
CA ILE A 25 35.55 -11.58 -26.73
C ILE A 25 36.34 -11.11 -27.96
N ASP A 26 35.97 -9.99 -28.56
CA ASP A 26 36.68 -9.43 -29.72
C ASP A 26 38.12 -9.08 -29.37
N LYS A 27 38.34 -8.52 -28.18
CA LYS A 27 39.68 -8.17 -27.70
C LYS A 27 40.54 -9.41 -27.42
N ILE A 28 40.00 -10.45 -26.79
CA ILE A 28 40.72 -11.71 -26.51
C ILE A 28 41.06 -12.44 -27.81
N ARG A 29 40.11 -12.50 -28.75
CA ARG A 29 40.29 -13.23 -30.02
C ARG A 29 41.11 -12.46 -31.05
N LYS A 30 41.63 -11.27 -30.71
CA LYS A 30 42.33 -10.34 -31.63
C LYS A 30 41.55 -10.12 -32.93
N ARG A 31 40.21 -10.15 -32.84
CA ARG A 31 39.34 -9.91 -33.99
C ARG A 31 39.18 -8.42 -34.19
N GLN A 32 39.00 -8.01 -35.44
CA GLN A 32 38.64 -6.63 -35.76
C GLN A 32 37.16 -6.40 -35.39
N GLY A 33 36.89 -6.26 -34.10
CA GLY A 33 35.55 -6.01 -33.57
C GLY A 33 35.02 -4.62 -33.95
N SER A 34 33.71 -4.50 -34.16
CA SER A 34 33.05 -3.24 -34.50
C SER A 34 32.78 -2.36 -33.27
N ILE A 35 32.75 -2.95 -32.07
CA ILE A 35 32.45 -2.26 -30.81
C ILE A 35 33.71 -1.59 -30.26
N ARG A 36 33.68 -0.26 -30.18
CA ARG A 36 34.75 0.55 -29.59
C ARG A 36 34.56 0.65 -28.07
N LEU A 37 35.65 0.79 -27.32
CA LEU A 37 35.62 1.00 -25.86
C LEU A 37 34.73 2.18 -25.46
N ARG A 38 34.72 3.27 -26.25
CA ARG A 38 33.86 4.43 -26.01
C ARG A 38 32.38 4.06 -25.99
N THR A 39 31.93 3.14 -26.84
CA THR A 39 30.54 2.66 -26.88
C THR A 39 30.19 1.91 -25.60
N VAL A 40 31.08 1.05 -25.12
CA VAL A 40 30.90 0.33 -23.84
C VAL A 40 30.86 1.31 -22.67
N MET A 41 31.73 2.33 -22.66
CA MET A 41 31.73 3.37 -21.62
C MET A 41 30.45 4.20 -21.63
N ILE A 42 29.92 4.56 -22.80
CA ILE A 42 28.64 5.28 -22.91
C ILE A 42 27.51 4.40 -22.37
N ALA A 43 27.45 3.13 -22.78
CA ALA A 43 26.44 2.19 -22.28
C ALA A 43 26.53 2.00 -20.75
N PHE A 44 27.73 1.97 -20.19
CA PHE A 44 27.95 1.91 -18.74
C PHE A 44 27.36 3.12 -18.02
N VAL A 45 27.64 4.34 -18.51
CA VAL A 45 27.13 5.58 -17.91
C VAL A 45 25.61 5.64 -17.97
N ILE A 46 25.00 5.19 -19.08
CA ILE A 46 23.55 5.10 -19.23
C ILE A 46 22.96 4.12 -18.21
N ALA A 47 23.53 2.91 -18.10
CA ALA A 47 23.10 1.93 -17.11
C ALA A 47 23.25 2.47 -15.66
N LEU A 48 24.33 3.19 -15.37
CA LEU A 48 24.57 3.80 -14.07
C LEU A 48 23.57 4.91 -13.75
N ALA A 49 23.19 5.72 -14.74
CA ALA A 49 22.16 6.74 -14.58
C ALA A 49 20.80 6.12 -14.22
N PHE A 50 20.39 5.07 -14.94
CA PHE A 50 19.15 4.34 -14.62
C PHE A 50 19.20 3.67 -13.25
N LEU A 51 20.35 3.08 -12.88
CA LEU A 51 20.53 2.49 -11.56
C LEU A 51 20.43 3.55 -10.45
N SER A 52 21.02 4.73 -10.65
CA SER A 52 20.93 5.82 -9.67
C SER A 52 19.50 6.32 -9.49
N ALA A 53 18.73 6.45 -10.59
CA ALA A 53 17.32 6.82 -10.54
C ALA A 53 16.48 5.76 -9.81
N LEU A 54 16.76 4.47 -10.05
CA LEU A 54 16.10 3.37 -9.35
C LEU A 54 16.38 3.40 -7.83
N VAL A 55 17.62 3.66 -7.43
CA VAL A 55 17.96 3.77 -5.99
C VAL A 55 17.24 4.95 -5.34
N VAL A 56 17.15 6.10 -6.02
CA VAL A 56 16.41 7.26 -5.51
C VAL A 56 14.92 6.95 -5.33
N THR A 57 14.29 6.25 -6.27
CA THR A 57 12.87 5.88 -6.14
C THR A 57 12.64 4.86 -5.04
N MET A 58 13.53 3.88 -4.86
CA MET A 58 13.48 2.93 -3.75
C MET A 58 13.61 3.61 -2.38
N ILE A 59 14.54 4.56 -2.24
CA ILE A 59 14.69 5.34 -1.00
C ILE A 59 13.43 6.16 -0.73
N ALA A 60 12.85 6.78 -1.75
CA ALA A 60 11.62 7.56 -1.60
C ALA A 60 10.43 6.68 -1.19
N GLN A 61 10.30 5.49 -1.78
CA GLN A 61 9.25 4.53 -1.43
C GLN A 61 9.42 4.01 -0.01
N SER A 62 10.62 3.55 0.37
CA SER A 62 10.92 3.11 1.73
C SER A 62 10.62 4.18 2.79
N LYS A 63 10.87 5.46 2.50
CA LYS A 63 10.49 6.57 3.40
C LYS A 63 8.98 6.76 3.52
N ARG A 64 8.23 6.62 2.42
CA ARG A 64 6.76 6.70 2.44
C ARG A 64 6.17 5.56 3.23
N ASP A 65 6.63 4.33 2.96
CA ASP A 65 6.20 3.13 3.68
C ASP A 65 6.48 3.29 5.18
N ALA A 66 7.68 3.73 5.57
CA ALA A 66 8.01 3.98 6.97
C ALA A 66 7.14 5.07 7.62
N HIS A 67 6.79 6.12 6.89
CA HIS A 67 5.92 7.19 7.37
C HIS A 67 4.45 6.76 7.50
N ASP A 68 3.98 5.91 6.58
CA ASP A 68 2.61 5.38 6.61
C ASP A 68 2.44 4.24 7.62
N GLN A 69 3.56 3.69 8.12
CA GLN A 69 3.59 2.80 9.28
C GLN A 69 3.74 3.54 10.62
N ASP A 70 3.84 4.88 10.64
CA ASP A 70 3.84 5.68 11.87
C ASP A 70 2.39 6.08 12.25
N PRO A 71 1.82 5.58 13.37
CA PRO A 71 0.48 5.97 13.82
C PRO A 71 0.33 7.48 14.06
N LYS A 72 1.43 8.21 14.29
CA LYS A 72 1.40 9.68 14.46
C LYS A 72 1.03 10.40 13.18
N ALA A 73 1.31 9.81 12.01
CA ALA A 73 0.96 10.40 10.72
C ALA A 73 -0.56 10.51 10.50
N TYR A 74 -1.35 9.78 11.28
CA TYR A 74 -2.82 9.70 11.18
C TYR A 74 -3.54 10.41 12.34
N GLN A 75 -2.84 11.24 13.12
CA GLN A 75 -3.47 12.06 14.15
C GLN A 75 -4.28 13.20 13.51
N SER A 76 -5.48 12.89 13.04
CA SER A 76 -6.43 13.88 12.55
C SER A 76 -7.58 14.05 13.55
N LYS A 77 -8.11 15.27 13.66
CA LYS A 77 -9.34 15.57 14.41
C LYS A 77 -10.59 15.39 13.52
N ILE A 78 -10.48 14.55 12.50
CA ILE A 78 -11.56 14.31 11.54
C ILE A 78 -12.57 13.37 12.21
N THR A 79 -13.83 13.78 12.20
CA THR A 79 -14.93 13.00 12.79
C THR A 79 -15.64 12.17 11.72
N TYR A 80 -16.30 11.10 12.15
CA TYR A 80 -17.11 10.27 11.25
C TYR A 80 -18.11 11.11 10.46
N ASN A 81 -18.84 12.00 11.14
CA ASN A 81 -19.86 12.86 10.51
C ASN A 81 -19.31 13.77 9.40
N GLN A 82 -18.06 14.21 9.48
CA GLN A 82 -17.44 14.99 8.41
C GLN A 82 -17.23 14.13 7.18
N VAL A 83 -16.67 12.93 7.36
CA VAL A 83 -16.43 11.97 6.27
C VAL A 83 -17.76 11.49 5.67
N ALA A 84 -18.72 11.09 6.50
CA ALA A 84 -20.01 10.58 6.05
C ALA A 84 -20.85 11.60 5.26
N ARG A 85 -20.70 12.90 5.54
CA ARG A 85 -21.42 13.95 4.81
C ARG A 85 -20.76 14.33 3.49
N ASN A 86 -19.43 14.28 3.43
CA ASN A 86 -18.66 14.71 2.25
C ASN A 86 -17.50 13.74 1.96
N PRO A 87 -17.78 12.46 1.66
CA PRO A 87 -16.75 11.42 1.58
C PRO A 87 -15.65 11.74 0.55
N GLU A 88 -16.03 12.28 -0.62
CA GLU A 88 -15.09 12.70 -1.68
C GLU A 88 -14.07 13.76 -1.24
N GLN A 89 -14.38 14.59 -0.23
CA GLN A 89 -13.42 15.57 0.30
C GLN A 89 -12.31 14.92 1.13
N PHE A 90 -12.51 13.66 1.52
CA PHE A 90 -11.59 12.86 2.31
C PHE A 90 -10.87 11.79 1.48
N ASP A 91 -11.05 11.79 0.16
CA ASP A 91 -10.23 11.02 -0.77
C ASP A 91 -8.76 11.39 -0.60
N ASP A 92 -7.90 10.39 -0.56
CA ASP A 92 -6.46 10.51 -0.30
C ASP A 92 -6.10 11.18 1.04
N LYS A 93 -7.06 11.37 1.95
CA LYS A 93 -6.80 11.95 3.28
C LYS A 93 -6.51 10.86 4.28
N LYS A 94 -5.56 11.16 5.19
CA LYS A 94 -5.26 10.32 6.34
C LYS A 94 -6.39 10.35 7.36
N LEU A 95 -6.99 9.20 7.59
CA LEU A 95 -8.10 8.98 8.51
C LEU A 95 -7.68 8.05 9.64
N LYS A 96 -8.33 8.20 10.79
CA LYS A 96 -8.17 7.31 11.93
C LYS A 96 -9.50 7.16 12.65
N PHE A 97 -9.97 5.92 12.74
CA PHE A 97 -11.21 5.60 13.43
C PHE A 97 -11.03 4.39 14.33
N THR A 98 -11.81 4.34 15.40
CA THR A 98 -11.92 3.17 16.27
C THR A 98 -13.37 2.72 16.24
N GLY A 99 -13.60 1.43 16.07
CA GLY A 99 -14.94 0.89 16.01
C GLY A 99 -14.98 -0.60 16.26
N ARG A 100 -16.17 -1.08 16.58
CA ARG A 100 -16.47 -2.49 16.76
C ARG A 100 -16.71 -3.13 15.40
N VAL A 101 -16.12 -4.30 15.15
CA VAL A 101 -16.30 -5.04 13.90
C VAL A 101 -17.72 -5.59 13.82
N LEU A 102 -18.42 -5.29 12.73
CA LEU A 102 -19.80 -5.75 12.50
C LEU A 102 -19.86 -7.02 11.66
N GLN A 103 -18.85 -7.23 10.81
CA GLN A 103 -18.77 -8.37 9.89
C GLN A 103 -17.33 -8.48 9.38
N VAL A 104 -16.93 -9.69 8.99
CA VAL A 104 -15.69 -9.92 8.21
C VAL A 104 -16.06 -10.48 6.84
N ILE A 105 -15.72 -9.76 5.77
CA ILE A 105 -16.04 -10.11 4.39
C ILE A 105 -14.74 -10.43 3.66
N ASN A 106 -14.64 -11.64 3.09
CA ASN A 106 -13.49 -12.00 2.25
C ASN A 106 -13.73 -11.50 0.83
N VAL A 107 -12.83 -10.67 0.30
CA VAL A 107 -12.92 -10.12 -1.06
C VAL A 107 -11.95 -10.87 -1.98
N GLU A 108 -10.66 -10.88 -1.63
CA GLU A 108 -9.60 -11.63 -2.29
C GLU A 108 -8.84 -12.52 -1.29
N ASP A 109 -7.83 -13.25 -1.76
CA ASP A 109 -7.08 -14.18 -0.90
C ASP A 109 -6.34 -13.45 0.24
N ASP A 110 -5.82 -12.25 -0.03
CA ASP A 110 -5.04 -11.41 0.88
C ASP A 110 -5.79 -10.17 1.40
N GLU A 111 -7.06 -9.96 1.00
CA GLU A 111 -7.84 -8.79 1.38
C GLU A 111 -9.18 -9.13 2.04
N ILE A 112 -9.50 -8.38 3.10
CA ILE A 112 -10.81 -8.42 3.75
C ILE A 112 -11.43 -7.04 3.81
N GLU A 113 -12.75 -7.00 3.74
CA GLU A 113 -13.57 -5.84 4.05
C GLU A 113 -14.24 -6.02 5.41
N VAL A 114 -14.15 -4.98 6.24
CA VAL A 114 -14.61 -5.00 7.62
C VAL A 114 -15.43 -3.75 7.88
N PRO A 115 -16.78 -3.82 7.83
CA PRO A 115 -17.62 -2.73 8.33
C PRO A 115 -17.44 -2.60 9.84
N ILE A 116 -17.14 -1.40 10.30
CA ILE A 116 -17.00 -1.07 11.72
C ILE A 116 -18.06 -0.07 12.17
N ALA A 117 -18.61 -0.27 13.37
CA ALA A 117 -19.40 0.73 14.09
C ALA A 117 -18.45 1.70 14.80
N VAL A 118 -18.22 2.86 14.17
CA VAL A 118 -17.30 3.89 14.65
C VAL A 118 -17.80 4.47 15.96
N ASP A 119 -16.90 4.62 16.93
CA ASP A 119 -17.20 5.11 18.28
C ASP A 119 -18.33 4.30 18.96
N ASN A 120 -18.42 3.01 18.64
CA ASN A 120 -19.42 2.06 19.14
C ASN A 120 -20.88 2.45 18.80
N ASN A 121 -21.08 3.26 17.75
CA ASN A 121 -22.39 3.68 17.28
C ASN A 121 -22.79 2.89 16.02
N GLU A 122 -23.86 2.12 16.10
CA GLU A 122 -24.35 1.24 15.03
C GLU A 122 -24.87 1.98 13.79
N ASP A 123 -25.23 3.26 13.94
CA ASP A 123 -25.59 4.11 12.80
C ASP A 123 -24.35 4.72 12.12
N HIS A 124 -23.18 4.68 12.77
CA HIS A 124 -21.93 5.21 12.25
C HIS A 124 -21.07 4.10 11.65
N VAL A 125 -21.50 3.58 10.50
CA VAL A 125 -20.78 2.51 9.81
C VAL A 125 -19.73 3.09 8.86
N MET A 126 -18.51 2.58 8.95
CA MET A 126 -17.43 2.79 7.98
C MET A 126 -16.95 1.44 7.46
N LEU A 127 -16.82 1.29 6.14
CA LEU A 127 -16.23 0.10 5.54
C LEU A 127 -14.72 0.28 5.45
N VAL A 128 -13.97 -0.70 5.94
CA VAL A 128 -12.51 -0.69 5.93
C VAL A 128 -12.01 -1.88 5.13
N GLU A 129 -11.17 -1.62 4.12
CA GLU A 129 -10.40 -2.68 3.45
C GLU A 129 -9.06 -2.88 4.17
N ILE A 130 -8.72 -4.13 4.44
CA ILE A 130 -7.54 -4.53 5.20
C ILE A 130 -6.81 -5.63 4.43
N ASP A 131 -5.58 -5.32 4.03
CA ASP A 131 -4.60 -6.33 3.63
C ASP A 131 -4.24 -7.20 4.85
N ARG A 132 -4.41 -8.53 4.73
CA ARG A 132 -4.14 -9.51 5.79
C ARG A 132 -2.70 -9.46 6.30
N HIS A 133 -1.73 -8.98 5.51
CA HIS A 133 -0.36 -8.76 5.94
C HIS A 133 -0.26 -7.75 7.09
N LEU A 134 -1.20 -6.80 7.18
CA LEU A 134 -1.27 -5.85 8.30
C LEU A 134 -1.64 -6.52 9.63
N LEU A 135 -2.25 -7.70 9.60
CA LEU A 135 -2.72 -8.43 10.78
C LEU A 135 -1.67 -9.33 11.43
N LYS A 136 -0.47 -9.47 10.85
CA LYS A 136 0.66 -10.24 11.42
C LYS A 136 0.28 -11.67 11.86
N ASN A 137 -0.52 -12.37 11.04
CA ASN A 137 -1.06 -13.71 11.29
C ASN A 137 -2.16 -13.80 12.36
N ALA A 138 -2.65 -12.67 12.90
CA ALA A 138 -3.87 -12.65 13.69
C ALA A 138 -5.11 -12.59 12.77
N SER A 139 -6.23 -13.08 13.28
CA SER A 139 -7.54 -12.89 12.66
C SER A 139 -8.24 -11.70 13.29
N ILE A 140 -9.07 -11.03 12.50
CA ILE A 140 -10.13 -10.15 13.01
C ILE A 140 -11.40 -10.98 13.07
N LEU A 141 -12.15 -10.84 14.15
CA LEU A 141 -13.45 -11.47 14.37
C LEU A 141 -14.55 -10.42 14.47
N GLU A 142 -15.79 -10.85 14.32
CA GLU A 142 -16.95 -10.04 14.68
C GLU A 142 -16.86 -9.65 16.17
N ASP A 143 -17.38 -8.47 16.48
CA ASP A 143 -17.33 -7.84 17.81
C ASP A 143 -15.94 -7.40 18.31
N ASP A 144 -14.85 -7.63 17.56
CA ASP A 144 -13.54 -7.07 17.91
C ASP A 144 -13.54 -5.53 17.92
N LEU A 145 -12.85 -4.92 18.88
CA LEU A 145 -12.58 -3.49 18.90
C LEU A 145 -11.28 -3.19 18.15
N ILE A 146 -11.39 -2.57 16.98
CA ILE A 146 -10.23 -2.22 16.17
C ILE A 146 -10.03 -0.71 16.06
N THR A 147 -8.77 -0.27 16.12
CA THR A 147 -8.35 1.06 15.69
C THR A 147 -7.68 0.94 14.33
N VAL A 148 -8.24 1.61 13.32
CA VAL A 148 -7.72 1.63 11.96
C VAL A 148 -7.17 3.02 11.65
N SER A 149 -5.96 3.06 11.10
CA SER A 149 -5.37 4.26 10.50
C SER A 149 -5.12 3.98 9.03
N GLY A 150 -5.59 4.87 8.15
CA GLY A 150 -5.65 4.58 6.72
C GLY A 150 -5.95 5.79 5.85
N ILE A 151 -6.29 5.54 4.60
CA ILE A 151 -6.56 6.56 3.59
C ILE A 151 -8.04 6.49 3.20
N GLY A 152 -8.74 7.62 3.22
CA GLY A 152 -10.12 7.68 2.74
C GLY A 152 -10.22 7.52 1.23
N ASP A 153 -11.25 6.82 0.78
CA ASP A 153 -11.50 6.54 -0.64
C ASP A 153 -13.02 6.59 -0.93
N GLY A 154 -13.63 7.73 -0.61
CA GLY A 154 -15.04 7.98 -0.91
C GLY A 154 -16.01 7.04 -0.19
N THR A 155 -16.80 6.32 -0.98
CA THR A 155 -17.83 5.39 -0.49
C THR A 155 -17.79 4.09 -1.26
N LYS A 156 -18.10 2.99 -0.59
CA LYS A 156 -18.18 1.66 -1.18
C LYS A 156 -19.44 0.96 -0.68
N SER A 157 -20.02 0.12 -1.53
CA SER A 157 -21.22 -0.63 -1.23
C SER A 157 -20.88 -2.07 -0.86
N TYR A 158 -21.46 -2.58 0.21
CA TYR A 158 -21.30 -3.98 0.63
C TYR A 158 -22.67 -4.60 0.95
N ASN A 159 -22.72 -5.93 1.03
CA ASN A 159 -23.94 -6.66 1.36
C ASN A 159 -24.03 -6.86 2.89
N ALA A 160 -24.86 -6.05 3.54
CA ALA A 160 -25.08 -6.13 4.98
C ALA A 160 -26.14 -7.20 5.33
N PRO A 161 -25.91 -7.99 6.39
CA PRO A 161 -26.90 -8.93 6.90
C PRO A 161 -28.24 -8.23 7.14
N ASN A 162 -29.33 -8.80 6.60
CA ASN A 162 -30.71 -8.32 6.75
C ASN A 162 -31.03 -6.92 6.17
N ARG A 163 -30.05 -6.19 5.63
CA ARG A 163 -30.26 -4.86 5.00
C ARG A 163 -29.99 -4.86 3.49
N GLY A 164 -29.37 -5.90 2.96
CA GLY A 164 -28.97 -5.97 1.55
C GLY A 164 -27.81 -5.01 1.27
N HIS A 165 -27.75 -4.47 0.05
CA HIS A 165 -26.71 -3.54 -0.33
C HIS A 165 -26.85 -2.19 0.38
N VAL A 166 -25.81 -1.79 1.11
CA VAL A 166 -25.70 -0.49 1.77
C VAL A 166 -24.42 0.21 1.32
N THR A 167 -24.49 1.52 1.13
CA THR A 167 -23.34 2.36 0.75
C THR A 167 -22.91 3.18 1.95
N VAL A 168 -21.64 3.07 2.32
CA VAL A 168 -21.06 3.72 3.49
C VAL A 168 -19.72 4.37 3.14
N PRO A 169 -19.20 5.29 3.97
CA PRO A 169 -17.84 5.80 3.82
C PRO A 169 -16.82 4.67 3.81
N TYR A 170 -15.79 4.83 2.98
CA TYR A 170 -14.80 3.80 2.71
C TYR A 170 -13.38 4.29 2.99
N MET A 171 -12.53 3.41 3.50
CA MET A 171 -11.11 3.66 3.68
C MET A 171 -10.26 2.40 3.52
N GLU A 172 -9.05 2.58 3.03
CA GLU A 172 -8.01 1.55 2.99
C GLU A 172 -7.13 1.63 4.24
N ALA A 173 -7.01 0.53 4.99
CA ALA A 173 -6.14 0.46 6.15
C ALA A 173 -4.66 0.48 5.75
N LYS A 174 -3.84 1.21 6.54
CA LYS A 174 -2.37 1.14 6.50
C LYS A 174 -1.80 0.63 7.82
N ILE A 175 -2.51 0.85 8.92
CA ILE A 175 -2.20 0.32 10.27
C ILE A 175 -3.51 -0.15 10.90
N VAL A 176 -3.50 -1.37 11.42
CA VAL A 176 -4.61 -1.94 12.20
C VAL A 176 -4.12 -2.35 13.57
N ASN A 177 -4.84 -1.93 14.61
CA ASN A 177 -4.63 -2.39 15.97
C ASN A 177 -5.91 -3.04 16.48
N ASN A 178 -5.91 -4.38 16.57
CA ASN A 178 -6.99 -5.16 17.12
C ASN A 178 -6.78 -5.35 18.64
N ARG A 179 -7.79 -4.99 19.44
CA ARG A 179 -7.76 -5.10 20.90
C ARG A 179 -8.51 -6.33 21.43
N GLY A 180 -9.07 -7.17 20.56
CA GLY A 180 -9.94 -8.29 20.93
C GLY A 180 -11.39 -7.84 21.14
N ASP A 181 -12.19 -8.69 21.79
CA ASP A 181 -13.63 -8.50 21.95
C ASP A 181 -13.96 -7.16 22.62
N ALA A 182 -14.81 -6.36 21.97
CA ALA A 182 -15.22 -5.05 22.45
C ALA A 182 -16.04 -5.15 23.76
N ASN A 183 -16.79 -6.24 23.97
CA ASN A 183 -17.62 -6.41 25.16
C ASN A 183 -16.76 -6.54 26.43
N ASP A 184 -15.60 -7.18 26.32
CA ASP A 184 -14.63 -7.31 27.43
C ASP A 184 -13.99 -5.97 27.82
N ILE A 185 -14.08 -4.93 26.97
CA ILE A 185 -13.39 -3.64 27.13
C ILE A 185 -14.34 -2.52 27.54
N TYR A 186 -15.60 -2.56 27.08
CA TYR A 186 -16.61 -1.54 27.42
C TYR A 186 -17.40 -1.84 28.71
N GLU A 187 -17.19 -3.00 29.33
CA GLU A 187 -17.84 -3.41 30.59
C GLU A 187 -17.02 -3.12 31.88
N GLU A 188 -15.88 -2.40 31.79
CA GLU A 188 -15.18 -1.78 32.94
C GLU A 188 -15.50 -0.29 33.12
#